data_AF-A0A3B6TN07-F1
#
_entry.id   AF-A0A3B6TN07-F1
#
_cell.length_a   1.000
_cell.length_b   1.000
_cell.length_c   1.000
_cell.angle_alpha   90.00
_cell.angle_beta   90.00
_cell.angle_gamma   90.00
#
_symmetry.space_group_name_H-M   'P 1'
#
loop_
_entity.id
_entity.type
_entity.pdbx_description
1 polymer ?
#
loop_
_entity_poly.entity_id
_entity_poly.type
_entity_poly.pdbx_seq_one_letter_code
_entity_poly.pdbx_strand_id
1 'polypeptide(L)'
;MGTSASSFLDRRDARRRGYEPIPRHDEDEKDMSIAYEEQKNILEQMSIPRRDEERKKAEDDRSQQQQEEQEDIILFEEERQGPAALEARARVLRGRAFRQGTVFETWQDLKDSALCYLIALNWREAALAFAEQALYDIQLGDEPRAATALLRSAKCFIEIEHKPKYEVEYVEQALEEATTLFARTGDLQLAATSCLELAEFYMDQQDLQGALRTFRRAAGYCGYKHRNCGHKADVVGSLLRDEEALRRRGVLPLEDYKRRSAGYIRSSDPDWRSKVCDLFLSTTPPVHVAVSVTVD
;
A
#
# COMPACT_ATOMS: atom_id res chain seq x y z
N MET A 1 21.06 -61.57 -24.23
CA MET A 1 20.83 -61.07 -22.86
C MET A 1 19.45 -60.43 -22.83
N GLY A 2 18.45 -61.15 -22.35
CA GLY A 2 17.07 -60.66 -22.26
C GLY A 2 16.61 -60.72 -20.82
N THR A 3 16.49 -59.57 -20.17
CA THR A 3 15.96 -59.45 -18.81
C THR A 3 14.47 -59.20 -18.86
N SER A 4 13.75 -60.19 -18.35
CA SER A 4 12.29 -60.27 -18.21
C SER A 4 11.78 -59.20 -17.23
N ALA A 5 10.90 -58.33 -17.73
CA ALA A 5 10.16 -57.37 -16.92
C ALA A 5 9.02 -58.10 -16.18
N SER A 6 9.31 -58.55 -14.96
CA SER A 6 8.30 -59.07 -14.03
C SER A 6 7.40 -57.91 -13.56
N SER A 7 6.14 -57.98 -13.95
CA SER A 7 5.11 -56.97 -13.77
C SER A 7 4.76 -56.73 -12.30
N PHE A 8 4.91 -55.47 -11.88
CA PHE A 8 4.43 -54.92 -10.60
C PHE A 8 2.92 -55.12 -10.33
N LEU A 9 2.16 -55.61 -11.31
CA LEU A 9 0.71 -55.79 -11.22
C LEU A 9 0.29 -57.03 -10.39
N ASP A 10 1.12 -58.07 -10.30
CA ASP A 10 0.74 -59.30 -9.58
C ASP A 10 0.74 -59.17 -8.05
N ARG A 11 1.45 -58.17 -7.49
CA ARG A 11 1.44 -57.94 -6.03
C ARG A 11 0.17 -57.24 -5.53
N ARG A 12 -0.68 -56.70 -6.42
CA ARG A 12 -1.89 -55.96 -6.02
C ARG A 12 -3.07 -56.89 -5.73
N ASP A 13 -3.14 -58.05 -6.36
CA ASP A 13 -4.28 -58.96 -6.22
C ASP A 13 -4.23 -59.87 -4.98
N ALA A 14 -3.03 -60.12 -4.42
CA ALA A 14 -2.90 -60.96 -3.23
C ALA A 14 -3.44 -60.31 -1.94
N ARG A 15 -3.65 -58.99 -1.89
CA ARG A 15 -4.15 -58.31 -0.66
C ARG A 15 -5.67 -58.21 -0.56
N ARG A 16 -6.43 -58.64 -1.57
CA ARG A 16 -7.90 -58.50 -1.58
C ARG A 16 -8.69 -59.69 -1.03
N ARG A 17 -8.05 -60.80 -0.64
CA ARG A 17 -8.75 -62.05 -0.25
C ARG A 17 -8.88 -62.32 1.25
N GLY A 18 -8.74 -61.31 2.12
CA GLY A 18 -8.74 -61.55 3.57
C GLY A 18 -9.47 -60.53 4.44
N TYR A 19 -10.16 -59.53 3.86
CA TYR A 19 -10.96 -58.62 4.65
C TYR A 19 -12.41 -59.11 4.66
N GLU A 20 -12.82 -59.72 5.77
CA GLU A 20 -14.23 -59.82 6.09
C GLU A 20 -14.79 -58.40 6.28
N PRO A 21 -15.90 -58.03 5.62
CA PRO A 21 -16.54 -56.75 5.83
C PRO A 21 -16.94 -56.62 7.29
N ILE A 22 -16.36 -55.65 8.01
CA ILE A 22 -16.81 -55.28 9.35
C ILE A 22 -18.27 -54.81 9.18
N PRO A 23 -19.24 -55.41 9.88
CA PRO A 23 -20.62 -54.95 9.84
C PRO A 23 -20.65 -53.50 10.29
N ARG A 24 -21.04 -52.59 9.39
CA ARG A 24 -21.29 -51.21 9.77
C ARG A 24 -22.60 -51.21 10.53
N HIS A 25 -22.55 -50.84 11.81
CA HIS A 25 -23.74 -50.60 12.61
C HIS A 25 -24.28 -49.23 12.19
N ASP A 26 -25.28 -49.21 11.32
CA ASP A 26 -25.87 -47.97 10.76
C ASP A 26 -26.53 -47.06 11.82
N GLU A 27 -26.59 -47.51 13.08
CA GLU A 27 -27.15 -46.76 14.21
C GLU A 27 -26.14 -45.76 14.81
N ASP A 28 -24.83 -46.02 14.71
CA ASP A 28 -23.79 -45.15 15.28
C ASP A 28 -23.51 -43.89 14.41
N GLU A 29 -23.87 -43.93 13.11
CA GLU A 29 -23.66 -42.78 12.20
C GLU A 29 -24.63 -41.63 12.48
N LYS A 30 -25.84 -41.92 12.96
CA LYS A 30 -26.84 -40.88 13.27
C LYS A 30 -26.46 -40.09 14.51
N ASP A 31 -26.01 -40.78 15.55
CA ASP A 31 -25.61 -40.15 16.81
C ASP A 31 -24.32 -39.33 16.64
N MET A 32 -23.37 -39.81 15.83
CA MET A 32 -22.21 -38.99 15.46
C MET A 32 -22.60 -37.77 14.62
N SER A 33 -23.53 -37.89 13.67
CA SER A 33 -23.98 -36.75 12.87
C SER A 33 -24.60 -35.64 13.73
N ILE A 34 -25.37 -36.01 14.77
CA ILE A 34 -25.97 -35.05 15.69
C ILE A 34 -24.89 -34.34 16.53
N ALA A 35 -23.92 -35.09 17.05
CA ALA A 35 -22.81 -34.53 17.83
C ALA A 35 -21.93 -33.57 17.00
N TYR A 36 -21.70 -33.89 15.72
CA TYR A 36 -20.97 -33.00 14.81
C TYR A 36 -21.74 -31.71 14.49
N GLU A 37 -23.05 -31.77 14.27
CA GLU A 37 -23.85 -30.58 13.99
C GLU A 37 -24.02 -29.69 15.23
N GLU A 38 -24.10 -30.28 16.44
CA GLU A 38 -24.07 -29.53 17.70
C GLU A 38 -22.72 -28.84 17.93
N GLN A 39 -21.59 -29.54 17.73
CA GLN A 39 -20.27 -28.92 17.84
C GLN A 39 -20.09 -27.79 16.82
N LYS A 40 -20.57 -27.99 15.59
CA LYS A 40 -20.53 -26.97 14.53
C LYS A 40 -21.36 -25.74 14.92
N ASN A 41 -22.58 -25.93 15.42
CA ASN A 41 -23.42 -24.83 15.90
C ASN A 41 -22.79 -24.07 17.07
N ILE A 42 -22.15 -24.77 18.02
CA ILE A 42 -21.42 -24.12 19.12
C ILE A 42 -20.23 -23.33 18.59
N LEU A 43 -19.46 -23.89 17.65
CA LEU A 43 -18.31 -23.21 17.04
C LEU A 43 -18.74 -21.96 16.25
N GLU A 44 -19.88 -22.05 15.57
CA GLU A 44 -20.47 -20.97 14.78
C GLU A 44 -21.03 -19.86 15.68
N GLN A 45 -21.68 -20.21 16.81
CA GLN A 45 -22.16 -19.25 17.81
C GLN A 45 -21.02 -18.52 18.54
N MET A 46 -19.87 -19.18 18.77
CA MET A 46 -18.73 -18.55 19.44
C MET A 46 -17.81 -17.74 18.49
N SER A 47 -17.87 -17.96 17.17
CA SER A 47 -16.88 -17.39 16.25
C SER A 47 -17.25 -16.05 15.61
N ILE A 48 -18.50 -15.59 15.71
CA ILE A 48 -19.04 -14.53 14.85
C ILE A 48 -19.12 -13.14 15.53
N PRO A 49 -19.56 -12.96 16.79
CA PRO A 49 -19.81 -11.61 17.32
C PRO A 49 -18.53 -10.75 17.49
N ARG A 50 -17.43 -11.35 17.99
CA ARG A 50 -16.23 -10.58 18.35
C ARG A 50 -15.46 -10.05 17.14
N ARG A 51 -15.39 -10.82 16.05
CA ARG A 51 -14.64 -10.39 14.85
C ARG A 51 -15.33 -9.27 14.10
N ASP A 52 -16.65 -9.26 14.10
CA ASP A 52 -17.42 -8.22 13.41
C ASP A 52 -17.40 -6.91 14.21
N GLU A 53 -17.43 -6.97 15.55
CA GLU A 53 -17.23 -5.80 16.41
C GLU A 53 -15.83 -5.20 16.28
N GLU A 54 -14.78 -6.02 16.28
CA GLU A 54 -13.40 -5.57 16.09
C GLU A 54 -13.18 -4.94 14.70
N ARG A 55 -13.76 -5.54 13.65
CA ARG A 55 -13.72 -4.98 12.29
C ARG A 55 -14.45 -3.65 12.21
N LYS A 56 -15.64 -3.57 12.78
CA LYS A 56 -16.43 -2.34 12.79
C LYS A 56 -15.70 -1.23 13.53
N LYS A 57 -15.11 -1.53 14.69
CA LYS A 57 -14.29 -0.57 15.42
C LYS A 57 -13.09 -0.08 14.59
N ALA A 58 -12.38 -0.97 13.93
CA ALA A 58 -11.26 -0.59 13.07
C ALA A 58 -11.69 0.26 11.85
N GLU A 59 -12.88 0.00 11.29
CA GLU A 59 -13.47 0.81 10.23
C GLU A 59 -13.91 2.19 10.74
N ASP A 60 -14.49 2.27 11.94
CA ASP A 60 -14.88 3.53 12.59
C ASP A 60 -13.63 4.37 12.92
N ASP A 61 -12.58 3.77 13.50
CA ASP A 61 -11.31 4.44 13.81
C ASP A 61 -10.64 4.99 12.54
N ARG A 62 -10.66 4.22 11.43
CA ARG A 62 -10.16 4.67 10.12
C ARG A 62 -10.98 5.82 9.53
N SER A 63 -12.30 5.74 9.67
CA SER A 63 -13.21 6.77 9.16
C SER A 63 -13.01 8.09 9.91
N GLN A 64 -12.83 8.04 11.23
CA GLN A 64 -12.49 9.21 12.05
C GLN A 64 -11.16 9.81 11.63
N GLN A 65 -10.13 8.98 11.43
CA GLN A 65 -8.81 9.47 11.00
C GLN A 65 -8.86 10.16 9.63
N GLN A 66 -9.64 9.62 8.68
CA GLN A 66 -9.84 10.26 7.37
C GLN A 66 -10.62 11.58 7.50
N GLN A 67 -11.61 11.64 8.39
CA GLN A 67 -12.41 12.83 8.61
C GLN A 67 -11.59 13.95 9.27
N GLU A 68 -10.80 13.66 10.31
CA GLU A 68 -9.89 14.63 10.93
C GLU A 68 -8.89 15.19 9.92
N GLU A 69 -8.37 14.35 9.02
CA GLU A 69 -7.46 14.82 7.97
C GLU A 69 -8.14 15.71 6.93
N GLN A 70 -9.41 15.44 6.59
CA GLN A 70 -10.17 16.32 5.71
C GLN A 70 -10.49 17.66 6.39
N GLU A 71 -10.83 17.64 7.68
CA GLU A 71 -11.11 18.87 8.45
C GLU A 71 -9.88 19.77 8.58
N ASP A 72 -8.70 19.20 8.81
CA ASP A 72 -7.43 19.95 8.84
C ASP A 72 -7.20 20.72 7.53
N ILE A 73 -7.46 20.09 6.38
CA ILE A 73 -7.29 20.73 5.06
C ILE A 73 -8.26 21.87 4.84
N ILE A 74 -9.54 21.65 5.16
CA ILE A 74 -10.58 22.66 4.99
C ILE A 74 -10.18 23.93 5.76
N LEU A 75 -9.59 23.76 6.95
CA LEU A 75 -9.08 24.85 7.77
C LEU A 75 -8.00 25.68 7.05
N PHE A 76 -7.14 25.05 6.24
CA PHE A 76 -6.13 25.75 5.45
C PHE A 76 -6.65 26.36 4.14
N GLU A 77 -7.67 25.75 3.51
CA GLU A 77 -8.30 26.29 2.31
C GLU A 77 -9.08 27.58 2.61
N GLU A 78 -9.73 27.65 3.77
CA GLU A 78 -10.59 28.77 4.16
C GLU A 78 -9.82 30.08 4.40
N GLU A 79 -8.55 30.00 4.85
CA GLU A 79 -7.72 31.18 5.11
C GLU A 79 -7.27 31.93 3.84
N ARG A 80 -7.47 31.36 2.63
CA ARG A 80 -7.08 31.95 1.32
C ARG A 80 -5.67 32.55 1.29
N GLN A 81 -4.76 32.03 2.09
CA GLN A 81 -3.39 32.51 2.16
C GLN A 81 -2.65 32.22 0.86
N GLY A 82 -1.77 33.15 0.45
CA GLY A 82 -0.84 32.93 -0.64
C GLY A 82 0.28 31.96 -0.24
N PRO A 83 0.99 31.35 -1.20
CA PRO A 83 2.07 30.38 -0.92
C PRO A 83 3.12 30.91 0.07
N ALA A 84 3.54 32.17 -0.07
CA ALA A 84 4.54 32.78 0.82
C ALA A 84 4.06 32.91 2.29
N ALA A 85 2.76 33.13 2.51
CA ALA A 85 2.18 33.21 3.86
C ALA A 85 2.10 31.82 4.50
N LEU A 86 1.71 30.80 3.73
CA LEU A 86 1.72 29.40 4.17
C LEU A 86 3.12 28.92 4.53
N GLU A 87 4.14 29.24 3.73
CA GLU A 87 5.53 28.94 4.07
C GLU A 87 5.99 29.62 5.36
N ALA A 88 5.62 30.89 5.57
CA ALA A 88 5.96 31.61 6.78
C ALA A 88 5.31 30.94 8.02
N ARG A 89 4.03 30.56 7.92
CA ARG A 89 3.32 29.80 8.95
C ARG A 89 4.01 28.46 9.23
N ALA A 90 4.37 27.70 8.19
CA ALA A 90 5.09 26.44 8.31
C ALA A 90 6.40 26.59 9.10
N ARG A 91 7.23 27.60 8.77
CA ARG A 91 8.48 27.88 9.51
C ARG A 91 8.22 28.18 11.00
N VAL A 92 7.15 28.90 11.32
CA VAL A 92 6.78 29.22 12.71
C VAL A 92 6.39 27.94 13.47
N LEU A 93 5.54 27.10 12.86
CA LEU A 93 5.08 25.83 13.44
C LEU A 93 6.25 24.87 13.69
N ARG A 94 7.08 24.62 12.66
CA ARG A 94 8.27 23.78 12.80
C ARG A 94 9.24 24.33 13.86
N GLY A 95 9.44 25.65 13.90
CA GLY A 95 10.24 26.29 14.94
C GLY A 95 9.65 26.18 16.35
N ARG A 96 8.31 26.10 16.48
CA ARG A 96 7.62 25.87 17.76
C ARG A 96 7.83 24.43 18.24
N ALA A 97 7.72 23.45 17.34
CA ALA A 97 7.96 22.03 17.64
C ALA A 97 9.34 21.78 18.27
N PHE A 98 10.39 22.49 17.82
CA PHE A 98 11.73 22.34 18.42
C PHE A 98 11.93 23.09 19.75
N ARG A 99 11.09 24.07 20.08
CA ARG A 99 11.24 24.89 21.30
C ARG A 99 10.41 24.36 22.47
N GLN A 100 9.26 23.75 22.19
CA GLN A 100 8.36 23.24 23.23
C GLN A 100 8.73 21.78 23.52
N GLY A 101 9.30 21.51 24.70
CA GLY A 101 9.66 20.15 25.14
C GLY A 101 8.45 19.27 25.52
N THR A 102 7.23 19.66 25.14
CA THR A 102 5.99 18.93 25.42
C THR A 102 5.69 17.96 24.28
N VAL A 103 5.69 16.66 24.58
CA VAL A 103 5.67 15.58 23.58
C VAL A 103 4.44 15.59 22.65
N PHE A 104 3.32 16.15 23.09
CA PHE A 104 2.07 16.09 22.34
C PHE A 104 1.88 17.24 21.34
N GLU A 105 2.41 18.43 21.62
CA GLU A 105 2.21 19.60 20.73
C GLU A 105 3.16 19.55 19.52
N THR A 106 4.29 18.86 19.66
CA THR A 106 5.36 18.82 18.66
C THR A 106 4.99 18.06 17.39
N TRP A 107 4.30 16.92 17.47
CA TRP A 107 3.96 16.13 16.28
C TRP A 107 2.88 16.82 15.43
N GLN A 108 1.88 17.42 16.06
CA GLN A 108 0.83 18.16 15.36
C GLN A 108 1.42 19.40 14.68
N ASP A 109 2.29 20.16 15.37
CA ASP A 109 2.99 21.31 14.76
C ASP A 109 3.84 20.88 13.53
N LEU A 110 4.47 19.70 13.57
CA LEU A 110 5.22 19.14 12.43
C LEU A 110 4.28 18.74 11.27
N LYS A 111 3.17 18.05 11.57
CA LYS A 111 2.14 17.68 10.58
C LYS A 111 1.57 18.93 9.91
N ASP A 112 1.14 19.91 10.69
CA ASP A 112 0.56 21.16 10.21
C ASP A 112 1.58 21.96 9.38
N SER A 113 2.85 21.98 9.81
CA SER A 113 3.93 22.57 9.02
C SER A 113 4.11 21.88 7.67
N ALA A 114 4.08 20.54 7.65
CA ALA A 114 4.23 19.77 6.42
C ALA A 114 3.07 20.03 5.45
N LEU A 115 1.84 20.08 5.95
CA LEU A 115 0.65 20.43 5.18
C LEU A 115 0.72 21.86 4.63
N CYS A 116 1.19 22.84 5.42
CA CYS A 116 1.39 24.21 4.94
C CYS A 116 2.37 24.25 3.74
N TYR A 117 3.49 23.52 3.81
CA TYR A 117 4.44 23.44 2.69
C TYR A 117 3.86 22.70 1.48
N LEU A 118 3.09 21.64 1.71
CA LEU A 118 2.41 20.87 0.67
C LEU A 118 1.45 21.78 -0.12
N ILE A 119 0.60 22.54 0.58
CA ILE A 119 -0.34 23.48 -0.03
C ILE A 119 0.42 24.66 -0.67
N ALA A 120 1.61 25.02 -0.19
CA ALA A 120 2.45 26.02 -0.86
C ALA A 120 3.18 25.48 -2.11
N LEU A 121 3.01 24.20 -2.46
CA LEU A 121 3.76 23.48 -3.51
C LEU A 121 5.28 23.48 -3.26
N ASN A 122 5.71 23.63 -2.00
CA ASN A 122 7.11 23.52 -1.61
C ASN A 122 7.41 22.07 -1.21
N TRP A 123 7.46 21.20 -2.22
CA TRP A 123 7.55 19.76 -2.07
C TRP A 123 8.75 19.31 -1.21
N ARG A 124 9.90 19.97 -1.35
CA ARG A 124 11.11 19.60 -0.61
C ARG A 124 10.96 19.89 0.89
N GLU A 125 10.43 21.06 1.26
CA GLU A 125 10.21 21.38 2.68
C GLU A 125 9.07 20.56 3.29
N ALA A 126 8.03 20.24 2.51
CA ALA A 126 6.97 19.33 2.93
C ALA A 126 7.53 17.93 3.23
N ALA A 127 8.37 17.40 2.34
CA ALA A 127 9.00 16.10 2.53
C ALA A 127 9.86 16.06 3.80
N LEU A 128 10.69 17.09 4.01
CA LEU A 128 11.53 17.18 5.22
C LEU A 128 10.71 17.28 6.51
N ALA A 129 9.63 18.06 6.50
CA ALA A 129 8.74 18.17 7.67
C ALA A 129 8.04 16.84 7.99
N PHE A 130 7.57 16.10 6.98
CA PHE A 130 7.03 14.75 7.18
C PHE A 130 8.10 13.74 7.64
N ALA A 131 9.34 13.85 7.15
CA ALA A 131 10.45 13.02 7.60
C ALA A 131 10.76 13.25 9.09
N GLU A 132 10.76 14.51 9.53
CA GLU A 132 10.93 14.86 10.95
C GLU A 132 9.77 14.34 11.81
N GLN A 133 8.54 14.45 11.31
CA GLN A 133 7.37 13.85 11.96
C GLN A 133 7.54 12.33 12.11
N ALA A 134 7.94 11.63 11.05
CA ALA A 134 8.15 10.18 11.10
C ALA A 134 9.20 9.77 12.13
N LEU A 135 10.35 10.46 12.16
CA LEU A 135 11.40 10.20 13.13
C LEU A 135 10.91 10.40 14.57
N TYR A 136 10.10 11.45 14.77
CA TYR A 136 9.48 11.73 16.06
C TYR A 136 8.51 10.62 16.48
N ASP A 137 7.64 10.18 15.58
CA ASP A 137 6.66 9.11 15.84
C ASP A 137 7.36 7.76 16.13
N ILE A 138 8.47 7.45 15.45
CA ILE A 138 9.31 6.27 15.75
C ILE A 138 9.86 6.32 17.17
N GLN A 139 10.35 7.48 17.62
CA GLN A 139 10.88 7.65 18.98
C GLN A 139 9.82 7.44 20.06
N LEU A 140 8.56 7.75 19.76
CA LEU A 140 7.42 7.49 20.64
C LEU A 140 6.87 6.07 20.54
N GLY A 141 7.35 5.28 19.57
CA GLY A 141 6.86 3.93 19.30
C GLY A 141 5.52 3.89 18.57
N ASP A 142 5.09 4.99 17.95
CA ASP A 142 3.89 5.03 17.13
C ASP A 142 4.21 4.64 15.68
N GLU A 143 4.42 3.33 15.47
CA GLU A 143 4.78 2.77 14.16
C GLU A 143 3.76 3.10 13.05
N PRO A 144 2.42 3.05 13.26
CA PRO A 144 1.45 3.40 12.23
C PRO A 144 1.55 4.87 11.76
N ARG A 145 1.70 5.82 12.70
CA ARG A 145 1.84 7.24 12.34
C ARG A 145 3.17 7.50 11.64
N ALA A 146 4.26 6.92 12.15
CA ALA A 146 5.57 6.98 11.51
C ALA A 146 5.54 6.48 10.06
N ALA A 147 4.93 5.32 9.82
CA ALA A 147 4.81 4.74 8.48
C ALA A 147 4.05 5.66 7.51
N THR A 148 2.97 6.29 8.00
CA THR A 148 2.16 7.24 7.23
C THR A 148 2.95 8.51 6.88
N ALA A 149 3.70 9.05 7.84
CA ALA A 149 4.56 10.20 7.63
C ALA A 149 5.71 9.89 6.64
N LEU A 150 6.35 8.72 6.72
CA LEU A 150 7.35 8.28 5.74
C LEU A 150 6.78 8.17 4.33
N LEU A 151 5.59 7.56 4.18
CA LEU A 151 4.91 7.46 2.89
C LEU A 151 4.62 8.85 2.29
N ARG A 152 4.13 9.79 3.11
CA ARG A 152 3.88 11.18 2.69
C ARG A 152 5.16 11.92 2.31
N SER A 153 6.23 11.76 3.07
CA SER A 153 7.55 12.30 2.76
C SER A 153 8.06 11.81 1.40
N ALA A 154 8.02 10.49 1.17
CA ALA A 154 8.43 9.88 -0.09
C ALA A 154 7.61 10.40 -1.28
N LYS A 155 6.28 10.47 -1.14
CA LYS A 155 5.40 11.06 -2.16
C LYS A 155 5.80 12.49 -2.51
N CYS A 156 6.14 13.31 -1.50
CA CYS A 156 6.54 14.70 -1.73
C CYS A 156 7.84 14.78 -2.54
N PHE A 157 8.83 13.96 -2.18
CA PHE A 157 10.06 13.89 -2.95
C PHE A 157 9.80 13.42 -4.37
N ILE A 158 8.95 12.40 -4.61
CA ILE A 158 8.65 11.86 -5.95
C ILE A 158 8.23 12.97 -6.93
N GLU A 159 7.45 13.96 -6.48
CA GLU A 159 6.96 15.07 -7.31
C GLU A 159 8.06 16.06 -7.76
N ILE A 160 9.27 15.98 -7.22
CA ILE A 160 10.41 16.80 -7.65
C ILE A 160 11.02 16.19 -8.93
N GLU A 161 11.04 16.94 -10.04
CA GLU A 161 11.54 16.42 -11.33
C GLU A 161 13.05 16.14 -11.33
N HIS A 162 13.85 17.07 -10.81
CA HIS A 162 15.30 16.96 -10.77
C HIS A 162 15.78 16.73 -9.35
N LYS A 163 15.94 15.46 -9.00
CA LYS A 163 16.39 15.01 -7.68
C LYS A 163 17.88 14.65 -7.71
N PRO A 164 18.68 15.07 -6.73
CA PRO A 164 20.02 14.52 -6.54
C PRO A 164 19.92 13.07 -6.07
N LYS A 165 21.00 12.29 -6.29
CA LYS A 165 21.05 10.86 -6.02
C LYS A 165 20.65 10.48 -4.58
N TYR A 166 21.05 11.27 -3.58
CA TYR A 166 20.72 10.98 -2.18
C TYR A 166 19.22 11.11 -1.89
N GLU A 167 18.47 11.96 -2.61
CA GLU A 167 17.00 12.04 -2.47
C GLU A 167 16.33 10.83 -3.11
N VAL A 168 16.90 10.29 -4.20
CA VAL A 168 16.43 9.04 -4.83
C VAL A 168 16.60 7.86 -3.86
N GLU A 169 17.79 7.72 -3.28
CA GLU A 169 18.09 6.69 -2.27
C GLU A 169 17.19 6.83 -1.03
N TYR A 170 16.91 8.07 -0.60
CA TYR A 170 15.97 8.33 0.51
C TYR A 170 14.54 7.90 0.20
N VAL A 171 14.01 8.19 -1.00
CA VAL A 171 12.64 7.79 -1.39
C VAL A 171 12.50 6.28 -1.35
N GLU A 172 13.46 5.55 -1.90
CA GLU A 172 13.50 4.09 -1.89
C GLU A 172 13.46 3.57 -0.44
N GLN A 173 14.38 4.04 0.40
CA GLN A 173 14.45 3.64 1.80
C GLN A 173 13.17 3.97 2.58
N ALA A 174 12.63 5.18 2.43
CA ALA A 174 11.42 5.61 3.14
C ALA A 174 10.19 4.76 2.77
N LEU A 175 10.04 4.39 1.49
CA LEU A 175 8.94 3.53 1.05
C LEU A 175 9.10 2.08 1.50
N GLU A 176 10.33 1.55 1.54
CA GLU A 176 10.61 0.23 2.08
C GLU A 176 10.34 0.16 3.59
N GLU A 177 10.75 1.18 4.34
CA GLU A 177 10.52 1.30 5.78
C GLU A 177 9.02 1.45 6.09
N ALA A 178 8.32 2.34 5.37
CA ALA A 178 6.86 2.49 5.48
C ALA A 178 6.13 1.17 5.19
N THR A 179 6.49 0.46 4.10
CA THR A 179 5.94 -0.86 3.77
C THR A 179 6.13 -1.84 4.92
N THR A 180 7.34 -1.87 5.50
CA THR A 180 7.70 -2.80 6.58
C THR A 180 6.92 -2.49 7.85
N LEU A 181 6.80 -1.23 8.24
CA LEU A 181 6.00 -0.82 9.40
C LEU A 181 4.53 -1.15 9.21
N PHE A 182 3.92 -0.82 8.07
CA PHE A 182 2.52 -1.18 7.79
C PHE A 182 2.27 -2.69 7.80
N ALA A 183 3.19 -3.49 7.24
CA ALA A 183 3.07 -4.94 7.28
C ALA A 183 3.17 -5.49 8.71
N ARG A 184 4.03 -4.90 9.56
CA ARG A 184 4.19 -5.28 10.97
C ARG A 184 2.96 -4.92 11.81
N THR A 185 2.36 -3.76 11.58
CA THR A 185 1.15 -3.31 12.29
C THR A 185 -0.13 -3.99 11.78
N GLY A 186 -0.04 -4.71 10.66
CA GLY A 186 -1.15 -5.45 10.07
C GLY A 186 -1.98 -4.64 9.07
N ASP A 187 -1.59 -3.41 8.75
CA ASP A 187 -2.24 -2.61 7.71
C ASP A 187 -1.76 -3.00 6.31
N LEU A 188 -2.25 -4.16 5.84
CA LEU A 188 -1.86 -4.72 4.55
C LEU A 188 -2.27 -3.84 3.36
N GLN A 189 -3.30 -3.00 3.50
CA GLN A 189 -3.73 -2.10 2.43
C GLN A 189 -2.72 -0.95 2.24
N LEU A 190 -2.27 -0.34 3.33
CA LEU A 190 -1.25 0.71 3.27
C LEU A 190 0.13 0.14 2.90
N ALA A 191 0.46 -1.08 3.34
CA ALA A 191 1.65 -1.78 2.88
C ALA A 191 1.64 -2.02 1.36
N ALA A 192 0.50 -2.43 0.81
CA ALA A 192 0.34 -2.60 -0.63
C ALA A 192 0.45 -1.26 -1.38
N THR A 193 -0.15 -0.20 -0.85
CA THR A 193 -0.08 1.16 -1.42
C THR A 193 1.37 1.64 -1.46
N SER A 194 2.11 1.49 -0.36
CA SER A 194 3.55 1.81 -0.31
C SER A 194 4.36 1.01 -1.33
N CYS A 195 4.05 -0.27 -1.53
CA CYS A 195 4.66 -1.07 -2.60
C CYS A 195 4.30 -0.56 -4.01
N LEU A 196 3.07 -0.11 -4.23
CA LEU A 196 2.68 0.45 -5.54
C LEU A 196 3.45 1.73 -5.85
N GLU A 197 3.56 2.63 -4.86
CA GLU A 197 4.36 3.86 -4.99
C GLU A 197 5.82 3.54 -5.30
N LEU A 198 6.43 2.58 -4.60
CA LEU A 198 7.80 2.14 -4.83
C LEU A 198 8.00 1.48 -6.21
N ALA A 199 7.04 0.67 -6.65
CA ALA A 199 7.11 0.02 -7.95
C ALA A 199 7.00 1.04 -9.10
N GLU A 200 6.13 2.03 -8.97
CA GLU A 200 6.02 3.14 -9.92
C GLU A 200 7.28 4.00 -9.92
N PHE A 201 7.86 4.26 -8.75
CA PHE A 201 9.15 4.94 -8.65
C PHE A 201 10.27 4.18 -9.39
N TYR A 202 10.32 2.84 -9.27
CA TYR A 202 11.28 2.03 -10.03
C TYR A 202 11.03 2.08 -11.55
N MET A 203 9.78 2.17 -12.00
CA MET A 203 9.46 2.36 -13.41
C MET A 203 10.02 3.70 -13.92
N ASP A 204 9.91 4.76 -13.14
CA ASP A 204 10.46 6.08 -13.46
C ASP A 204 12.00 6.06 -13.54
N GLN A 205 12.65 5.25 -12.71
CA GLN A 205 14.10 5.01 -12.76
C GLN A 205 14.52 3.98 -13.85
N GLN A 206 13.57 3.44 -14.62
CA GLN A 206 13.77 2.36 -15.60
C GLN A 206 14.30 1.05 -15.01
N ASP A 207 14.16 0.83 -13.70
CA ASP A 207 14.42 -0.46 -13.06
C ASP A 207 13.18 -1.35 -13.14
N LEU A 208 12.95 -1.93 -14.32
CA LEU A 208 11.82 -2.81 -14.58
C LEU A 208 11.83 -4.07 -13.69
N GLN A 209 13.02 -4.55 -13.29
CA GLN A 209 13.15 -5.73 -12.42
C GLN A 209 12.74 -5.40 -10.97
N GLY A 210 13.21 -4.27 -10.45
CA GLY A 210 12.76 -3.70 -9.18
C GLY A 210 11.24 -3.52 -9.16
N ALA A 211 10.70 -2.85 -10.18
CA ALA A 211 9.26 -2.63 -10.33
C ALA A 211 8.46 -3.95 -10.33
N LEU A 212 8.88 -4.96 -11.10
CA LEU A 212 8.19 -6.26 -11.16
C LEU A 212 8.14 -6.96 -9.80
N ARG A 213 9.28 -7.01 -9.09
CA ARG A 213 9.36 -7.63 -7.75
C ARG A 213 8.43 -6.92 -6.78
N THR A 214 8.42 -5.59 -6.80
CA THR A 214 7.61 -4.79 -5.89
C THR A 214 6.12 -4.87 -6.21
N PHE A 215 5.70 -4.89 -7.48
CA PHE A 215 4.30 -5.12 -7.85
C PHE A 215 3.78 -6.48 -7.39
N ARG A 216 4.60 -7.54 -7.49
CA ARG A 216 4.24 -8.87 -6.97
C ARG A 216 4.12 -8.87 -5.44
N ARG A 217 5.02 -8.15 -4.75
CA ARG A 217 4.93 -7.94 -3.29
C ARG A 217 3.61 -7.24 -2.92
N ALA A 218 3.24 -6.19 -3.65
CA ALA A 218 1.97 -5.48 -3.46
C ALA A 218 0.75 -6.38 -3.68
N ALA A 219 0.77 -7.22 -4.71
CA ALA A 219 -0.28 -8.21 -4.97
C ALA A 219 -0.42 -9.24 -3.84
N GLY A 220 0.70 -9.60 -3.19
CA GLY A 220 0.70 -10.44 -1.99
C GLY A 220 -0.05 -9.82 -0.81
N TYR A 221 0.09 -8.51 -0.61
CA TYR A 221 -0.61 -7.79 0.47
C TYR A 221 -2.10 -7.56 0.19
N CYS A 222 -2.49 -7.25 -1.05
CA CYS A 222 -3.89 -7.00 -1.39
C CYS A 222 -4.76 -8.27 -1.47
N GLY A 223 -4.15 -9.45 -1.63
CA GLY A 223 -4.84 -10.68 -1.97
C GLY A 223 -5.62 -10.59 -3.30
N TYR A 224 -6.55 -11.52 -3.52
CA TYR A 224 -7.30 -11.65 -4.79
C TYR A 224 -8.24 -10.48 -5.12
N LYS A 225 -8.49 -9.55 -4.19
CA LYS A 225 -9.47 -8.47 -4.35
C LYS A 225 -8.97 -7.31 -5.21
N HIS A 226 -7.66 -7.01 -5.21
CA HIS A 226 -7.10 -5.98 -6.09
C HIS A 226 -6.42 -6.60 -7.30
N ARG A 227 -7.22 -6.85 -8.35
CA ARG A 227 -6.72 -7.32 -9.66
C ARG A 227 -5.69 -6.37 -10.29
N ASN A 228 -5.67 -5.11 -9.87
CA ASN A 228 -4.79 -4.08 -10.45
C ASN A 228 -3.29 -4.37 -10.21
N CYS A 229 -2.89 -4.79 -9.00
CA CYS A 229 -1.48 -5.04 -8.68
C CYS A 229 -0.92 -6.22 -9.50
N GLY A 230 -1.69 -7.30 -9.61
CA GLY A 230 -1.32 -8.46 -10.43
C GLY A 230 -1.24 -8.10 -11.91
N HIS A 231 -2.21 -7.34 -12.42
CA HIS A 231 -2.18 -6.88 -13.80
C HIS A 231 -0.96 -5.99 -14.10
N LYS A 232 -0.63 -5.02 -13.23
CA LYS A 232 0.59 -4.20 -13.36
C LYS A 232 1.85 -5.08 -13.38
N ALA A 233 1.94 -6.09 -12.51
CA ALA A 233 3.05 -7.04 -12.52
C ALA A 233 3.15 -7.82 -13.85
N ASP A 234 2.03 -8.27 -14.41
CA ASP A 234 2.01 -8.99 -15.69
C ASP A 234 2.41 -8.10 -16.88
N VAL A 235 1.99 -6.84 -16.86
CA VAL A 235 2.39 -5.81 -17.84
C VAL A 235 3.91 -5.60 -17.78
N VAL A 236 4.47 -5.31 -16.60
CA VAL A 236 5.92 -5.11 -16.43
C VAL A 236 6.70 -6.37 -16.77
N GLY A 237 6.19 -7.56 -16.41
CA GLY A 237 6.80 -8.83 -16.78
C GLY A 237 6.83 -9.06 -18.29
N SER A 238 5.84 -8.54 -19.04
CA SER A 238 5.84 -8.59 -20.50
C SER A 238 6.82 -7.59 -21.10
N LEU A 239 6.88 -6.36 -20.57
CA LEU A 239 7.88 -5.36 -20.97
C LEU A 239 9.32 -5.87 -20.78
N LEU A 240 9.60 -6.57 -19.69
CA LEU A 240 10.90 -7.20 -19.43
C LEU A 240 11.25 -8.31 -20.44
N ARG A 241 10.26 -9.12 -20.85
CA ARG A 241 10.50 -10.16 -21.87
C ARG A 241 10.81 -9.57 -23.25
N ASP A 242 10.19 -8.44 -23.57
CA ASP A 242 10.31 -7.76 -24.87
C ASP A 242 11.29 -6.58 -24.86
N GLU A 243 12.08 -6.41 -23.79
CA GLU A 243 12.90 -5.22 -23.54
C GLU A 243 13.86 -4.93 -24.72
N GLU A 244 14.54 -5.95 -25.23
CA GLU A 244 15.45 -5.80 -26.38
C GLU A 244 14.72 -5.40 -27.66
N ALA A 245 13.50 -5.90 -27.88
CA ALA A 245 12.71 -5.56 -29.06
C ALA A 245 12.17 -4.13 -28.98
N LEU A 246 11.74 -3.70 -27.79
CA LEU A 246 11.29 -2.34 -27.51
C LEU A 246 12.43 -1.32 -27.64
N ARG A 247 13.63 -1.65 -27.13
CA ARG A 247 14.85 -0.84 -27.37
C ARG A 247 15.18 -0.72 -28.86
N ARG A 248 15.14 -1.84 -29.60
CA ARG A 248 15.40 -1.83 -31.06
C ARG A 248 14.39 -0.96 -31.83
N ARG A 249 13.15 -0.85 -31.34
CA ARG A 249 12.10 -0.01 -31.93
C ARG A 249 12.14 1.45 -31.47
N GLY A 250 13.03 1.81 -30.54
CA GLY A 250 13.08 3.16 -29.95
C GLY A 250 11.88 3.49 -29.06
N VAL A 251 11.16 2.47 -28.57
CA VAL A 251 10.02 2.64 -27.64
C VAL A 251 10.51 2.80 -26.20
N LEU A 252 11.74 2.37 -25.92
CA LEU A 252 12.46 2.63 -24.67
C LEU A 252 13.51 3.72 -24.92
N PRO A 253 13.71 4.66 -23.97
CA PRO A 253 13.08 4.72 -22.65
C PRO A 253 11.59 5.08 -22.69
N LEU A 254 10.82 4.58 -21.71
CA LEU A 254 9.39 4.86 -21.56
C LEU A 254 9.22 6.30 -21.03
N GLU A 255 9.61 7.30 -21.83
CA GLU A 255 9.58 8.71 -21.40
C GLU A 255 8.15 9.19 -21.07
N ASP A 256 7.15 8.52 -21.62
CA ASP A 256 5.73 8.84 -21.46
C ASP A 256 5.01 7.97 -20.40
N TYR A 257 5.72 7.14 -19.62
CA TYR A 257 5.08 6.53 -18.43
C TYR A 257 4.74 7.57 -17.36
N LYS A 258 5.28 8.80 -17.48
CA LYS A 258 5.15 9.90 -16.52
C LYS A 258 3.76 9.92 -15.88
N ARG A 259 3.77 9.69 -14.57
CA ARG A 259 2.66 9.89 -13.63
C ARG A 259 1.82 11.09 -14.04
N ARG A 260 0.56 10.85 -14.39
CA ARG A 260 -0.44 11.91 -14.64
C ARG A 260 -0.83 12.69 -13.38
N SER A 261 -0.16 12.49 -12.24
CA SER A 261 -0.66 12.97 -10.94
C SER A 261 -0.41 14.45 -10.66
N ALA A 262 0.74 15.04 -11.01
CA ALA A 262 1.01 16.46 -10.69
C ALA A 262 1.35 17.37 -11.87
N GLY A 263 1.76 16.84 -13.02
CA GLY A 263 2.02 17.66 -14.22
C GLY A 263 0.82 18.44 -14.73
N TYR A 264 -0.39 18.14 -14.21
CA TYR A 264 -1.63 18.82 -14.55
C TYR A 264 -2.23 19.66 -13.42
N ILE A 265 -1.70 19.64 -12.19
CA ILE A 265 -2.24 20.47 -11.10
C ILE A 265 -1.51 21.80 -11.13
N ARG A 266 -2.05 22.76 -11.89
CA ARG A 266 -1.49 24.11 -11.90
C ARG A 266 -2.07 24.88 -10.73
N SER A 267 -1.26 25.72 -10.09
CA SER A 267 -1.78 26.66 -9.06
C SER A 267 -2.84 27.63 -9.60
N SER A 268 -3.03 27.67 -10.93
CA SER A 268 -4.09 28.39 -11.62
C SER A 268 -5.42 27.64 -11.71
N ASP A 269 -5.47 26.33 -11.46
CA ASP A 269 -6.71 25.56 -11.57
C ASP A 269 -7.62 25.85 -10.38
N PRO A 270 -8.94 26.06 -10.55
CA PRO A 270 -9.81 26.49 -9.45
C PRO A 270 -9.80 25.55 -8.23
N ASP A 271 -9.53 24.25 -8.45
CA ASP A 271 -9.57 23.20 -7.42
C ASP A 271 -8.21 22.53 -7.18
N TRP A 272 -7.11 23.23 -7.48
CA TRP A 272 -5.77 22.63 -7.41
C TRP A 272 -5.40 22.14 -6.01
N ARG A 273 -5.84 22.84 -4.98
CA ARG A 273 -5.56 22.50 -3.57
C ARG A 273 -6.20 21.19 -3.17
N SER A 274 -7.51 21.05 -3.41
CA SER A 274 -8.22 19.81 -3.14
C SER A 274 -7.63 18.63 -3.92
N LYS A 275 -7.20 18.84 -5.17
CA LYS A 275 -6.51 17.79 -5.95
C LYS A 275 -5.15 17.36 -5.36
N VAL A 276 -4.35 18.31 -4.86
CA VAL A 276 -3.09 18.00 -4.16
C VAL A 276 -3.40 17.23 -2.87
N CYS A 277 -4.36 17.70 -2.10
CA CYS A 277 -4.79 17.04 -0.87
C CYS A 277 -5.27 15.60 -1.13
N ASP A 278 -6.13 15.39 -2.13
CA ASP A 278 -6.60 14.07 -2.53
C ASP A 278 -5.43 13.16 -2.92
N LEU A 279 -4.46 13.65 -3.70
CA LEU A 279 -3.32 12.85 -4.14
C LEU A 279 -2.46 12.33 -2.97
N PHE A 280 -2.32 13.14 -1.92
CA PHE A 280 -1.41 12.86 -0.80
C PHE A 280 -2.10 12.17 0.38
N LEU A 281 -3.39 12.40 0.58
CA LEU A 281 -4.13 11.87 1.72
C LEU A 281 -5.06 10.73 1.34
N SER A 282 -5.37 10.55 0.05
CA SER A 282 -6.04 9.35 -0.40
C SER A 282 -5.15 8.14 -0.11
N THR A 283 -5.58 7.38 0.90
CA THR A 283 -5.06 6.04 1.23
C THR A 283 -5.65 4.98 0.30
N THR A 284 -6.67 5.35 -0.48
CA THR A 284 -7.22 4.53 -1.54
C THR A 284 -6.32 4.63 -2.76
N PRO A 285 -5.78 3.51 -3.29
CA PRO A 285 -5.02 3.58 -4.53
C PRO A 285 -5.92 4.20 -5.62
N PRO A 286 -5.41 5.15 -6.42
CA PRO A 286 -6.22 5.79 -7.44
C PRO A 286 -6.87 4.71 -8.31
N VAL A 287 -8.20 4.71 -8.35
CA VAL A 287 -8.94 3.81 -9.23
C VAL A 287 -8.65 4.29 -10.64
N HIS A 288 -7.64 3.70 -11.27
CA HIS A 288 -7.34 3.96 -12.67
C HIS A 288 -8.56 3.51 -13.49
N VAL A 289 -9.36 4.48 -13.93
CA VAL A 289 -10.29 4.25 -15.03
C VAL A 289 -9.43 3.95 -16.24
N ALA A 290 -9.35 2.67 -16.62
CA ALA A 290 -8.65 2.26 -17.82
C ALA A 290 -9.33 2.92 -19.02
N VAL A 291 -8.73 3.98 -19.54
CA VAL A 291 -9.09 4.52 -20.84
C VAL A 291 -8.56 3.51 -21.87
N SER A 292 -9.42 2.60 -22.30
CA SER A 292 -9.12 1.71 -23.43
C SER A 292 -8.97 2.58 -24.67
N VAL A 293 -7.74 2.83 -25.08
CA VAL A 293 -7.43 3.39 -26.39
C VAL A 293 -7.64 2.28 -27.40
N THR A 294 -8.80 2.26 -28.04
CA THR A 294 -9.01 1.49 -29.27
C THR A 294 -8.23 2.20 -30.36
N VAL A 295 -7.15 1.58 -30.82
CA VAL A 295 -6.44 2.01 -32.04
C VAL A 295 -7.20 1.39 -33.20
N ASP A 296 -7.89 2.23 -33.98
CA ASP A 296 -8.51 1.86 -35.26
C ASP A 296 -7.45 1.75 -36.38
#